data_AF-A0A1V5AGM6-F1
#
_entry.id   AF-A0A1V5AGM6-F1
#
_cell.length_a   1.000
_cell.length_b   1.000
_cell.length_c   1.000
_cell.angle_alpha   90.00
_cell.angle_beta   90.00
_cell.angle_gamma   90.00
#
_symmetry.space_group_name_H-M   'P 1'
#
loop_
_entity.id
_entity.type
_entity.pdbx_description
1 polymer ?
#
loop_
_entity_poly.entity_id
_entity_poly.type
_entity_poly.pdbx_seq_one_letter_code
_entity_poly.pdbx_strand_id
1 'polypeptide(L)'
;MHIDGTKMRQIRLERGISLGALASELGVSRRTISKYETESMDTSVDVALKLEEIFMQELIQPVDPFHTANIDDVQGEVTDKILRLLLEIGFEVVPTAQAPFNAITRDDDLVVLTGVSKFSQSMLKKAKLMSSLSAVAKTKSAVIVDGVTKLECIEETAIIERRELETIDQTREFESLVREKQNK
;
A
#
# COMPACT_ATOMS: atom_id res chain seq x y z
N MET A 1 12.35 12.98 0.60
CA MET A 1 13.28 13.23 1.70
C MET A 1 12.48 13.92 2.77
N HIS A 2 12.40 13.29 3.93
CA HIS A 2 11.58 13.78 5.02
C HIS A 2 12.35 14.85 5.79
N ILE A 3 11.73 16.00 6.06
CA ILE A 3 12.35 17.15 6.72
C ILE A 3 11.70 17.36 8.07
N ASP A 4 12.51 17.62 9.11
CA ASP A 4 12.00 18.07 10.40
C ASP A 4 11.48 19.52 10.30
N GLY A 5 10.20 19.64 9.98
CA GLY A 5 9.51 20.93 9.83
C GLY A 5 9.53 21.80 11.08
N THR A 6 9.50 21.18 12.26
CA THR A 6 9.50 21.89 13.54
C THR A 6 10.86 22.53 13.80
N LYS A 7 11.93 21.77 13.59
CA LYS A 7 13.32 22.25 13.70
C LYS A 7 13.63 23.30 12.64
N MET A 8 13.18 23.10 11.40
CA MET A 8 13.32 24.07 10.32
C MET A 8 12.68 25.42 10.69
N ARG A 9 11.45 25.40 11.20
CA ARG A 9 10.73 26.62 11.63
C ARG A 9 11.48 27.34 12.75
N GLN A 10 11.98 26.59 13.74
CA GLN A 10 12.74 27.15 14.85
C GLN A 10 13.98 27.90 14.34
N ILE A 11 14.84 27.24 13.55
CA ILE A 11 16.07 27.83 13.04
C ILE A 11 15.79 29.05 12.16
N ARG A 12 14.74 28.96 11.32
CA ARG A 12 14.34 30.09 10.47
C ARG A 12 13.97 31.32 11.31
N LEU A 13 13.20 31.14 12.38
CA LEU A 13 12.80 32.23 13.28
C LEU A 13 13.98 32.76 14.10
N GLU A 14 14.84 31.90 14.62
CA GLU A 14 16.06 32.28 15.35
C GLU A 14 17.00 33.14 14.50
N ARG A 15 17.10 32.84 13.20
CA ARG A 15 17.92 33.59 12.25
C ARG A 15 17.20 34.78 11.60
N GLY A 16 15.95 35.05 11.96
CA GLY A 16 15.17 36.17 11.40
C GLY A 16 14.85 36.03 9.90
N ILE A 17 14.87 34.81 9.36
CA ILE A 17 14.63 34.55 7.93
C ILE A 17 13.12 34.54 7.67
N SER A 18 12.66 35.31 6.67
CA SER A 18 11.24 35.27 6.28
C SER A 18 10.93 34.04 5.43
N LEU A 19 9.67 33.57 5.45
CA LEU A 19 9.21 32.50 4.55
C LEU A 19 9.47 32.83 3.07
N GLY A 20 9.37 34.12 2.70
CA GLY A 20 9.63 34.58 1.35
C GLY A 20 11.09 34.52 0.94
N ALA A 21 11.99 34.91 1.85
CA ALA A 21 13.43 34.85 1.61
C ALA A 21 13.88 33.40 1.39
N LEU A 22 13.47 32.50 2.28
CA LEU A 22 13.80 31.08 2.18
C LEU A 22 13.21 30.42 0.92
N ALA A 23 11.97 30.77 0.56
CA ALA A 23 11.33 30.28 -0.65
C ALA A 23 12.10 30.70 -1.92
N SER A 24 12.53 31.97 -1.97
CA SER A 24 13.31 32.50 -3.09
C SER A 24 14.66 31.80 -3.21
N GLU A 25 15.32 31.56 -2.09
CA GLU A 25 16.63 30.91 -2.06
C GLU A 25 16.56 29.45 -2.50
N LEU A 26 15.48 28.75 -2.13
CA LEU A 26 15.23 27.35 -2.52
C LEU A 26 14.59 27.20 -3.90
N GLY A 27 14.16 28.29 -4.54
CA GLY A 27 13.46 28.24 -5.84
C GLY A 27 12.07 27.61 -5.75
N VAL A 28 11.41 27.68 -4.58
CA VAL A 28 10.08 27.10 -4.34
C VAL A 28 9.08 28.18 -3.93
N SER A 29 7.80 27.81 -3.79
CA SER A 29 6.77 28.75 -3.37
C SER A 29 6.81 29.02 -1.86
N ARG A 30 6.38 30.21 -1.43
CA ARG A 30 6.14 30.51 -0.01
C ARG A 30 5.21 29.50 0.67
N ARG A 31 4.20 29.01 -0.06
CA ARG A 31 3.28 27.98 0.41
C ARG A 31 4.00 26.65 0.66
N THR A 32 4.98 26.31 -0.17
CA THR A 32 5.80 25.11 -0.03
C THR A 32 6.61 25.15 1.27
N ILE A 33 7.27 26.28 1.56
CA ILE A 33 8.00 26.46 2.82
C ILE A 33 7.06 26.38 4.02
N SER A 34 5.90 27.04 3.95
CA SER A 34 4.88 26.94 5.00
C SER A 34 4.45 25.50 5.25
N LYS A 35 4.27 24.70 4.18
CA LYS A 35 3.91 23.28 4.29
C LYS A 35 5.03 22.48 4.94
N TYR A 36 6.29 22.71 4.56
CA TYR A 36 7.42 22.05 5.23
C TYR A 36 7.43 22.31 6.74
N GLU A 37 7.04 23.50 7.20
CA GLU A 37 7.04 23.85 8.63
C GLU A 37 5.81 23.39 9.43
N THR A 38 4.70 23.07 8.77
CA THR A 38 3.42 22.76 9.44
C THR A 38 2.84 21.39 9.13
N GLU A 39 3.23 20.79 8.01
CA GLU A 39 2.77 19.48 7.54
C GLU A 39 3.97 18.51 7.48
N SER A 40 3.72 17.22 7.71
CA SER A 40 4.69 16.17 7.37
C SER A 40 4.72 16.03 5.84
N MET A 41 5.76 16.57 5.20
CA MET A 41 5.87 16.62 3.74
C MET A 41 7.25 16.17 3.26
N ASP A 42 7.27 15.33 2.23
CA ASP A 42 8.47 14.95 1.52
C ASP A 42 8.89 16.00 0.48
N THR A 43 10.20 16.16 0.30
CA THR A 43 10.78 16.98 -0.77
C THR A 43 11.83 16.22 -1.59
N SER A 44 12.28 16.82 -2.70
CA SER A 44 13.37 16.27 -3.51
C SER A 44 14.69 16.29 -2.73
N VAL A 45 15.61 15.40 -3.12
CA VAL A 45 16.94 15.33 -2.50
C VAL A 45 17.66 16.68 -2.63
N ASP A 46 17.60 17.32 -3.79
CA ASP A 46 18.28 18.61 -4.03
C ASP A 46 17.78 19.72 -3.10
N VAL A 47 16.45 19.82 -2.90
CA VAL A 47 15.86 20.83 -2.00
C VAL A 47 16.20 20.53 -0.55
N ALA A 48 16.22 19.26 -0.17
CA ALA A 48 16.57 18.81 1.17
C ALA A 48 18.04 19.13 1.52
N LEU A 49 18.98 18.80 0.63
CA LEU A 49 20.39 19.10 0.82
C LEU A 49 20.63 20.61 0.90
N LYS A 50 19.98 21.37 0.02
CA LYS A 50 20.10 22.83 0.00
C LYS A 50 19.56 23.48 1.28
N LEU A 51 18.52 22.91 1.89
CA LEU A 51 18.03 23.35 3.21
C LEU A 51 19.11 23.17 4.29
N GLU A 52 19.76 22.01 4.34
CA GLU A 52 20.84 21.76 5.28
C GLU A 52 22.05 22.66 5.03
N GLU A 53 22.37 22.98 3.79
CA GLU A 53 23.41 23.94 3.43
C GLU A 53 23.09 25.36 3.94
N ILE A 54 21.86 25.86 3.69
CA ILE A 54 21.41 27.19 4.14
C ILE A 54 21.45 27.28 5.68
N PHE A 55 20.98 26.22 6.35
CA PHE A 55 20.89 26.21 7.80
C PHE A 55 22.17 25.72 8.49
N MET A 56 23.12 25.15 7.76
CA MET A 56 24.31 24.45 8.28
C MET A 56 23.95 23.52 9.44
N GLN A 57 22.83 22.81 9.31
CA GLN A 57 22.28 21.93 10.33
C GLN A 57 21.58 20.75 9.66
N GLU A 58 21.68 19.60 10.30
CA GLU A 58 20.95 18.40 9.89
C GLU A 58 19.44 18.61 10.08
N LEU A 59 18.71 18.52 8.99
CA LEU A 59 17.26 18.69 8.90
C LEU A 59 16.58 17.48 8.26
N ILE A 60 17.32 16.67 7.50
CA ILE A 60 16.81 15.46 6.87
C ILE A 60 16.65 14.39 7.95
N GLN A 61 15.45 13.89 8.12
CA GLN A 61 15.19 12.80 9.04
C GLN A 61 15.53 11.46 8.37
N PRO A 62 16.28 10.57 9.04
CA PRO A 62 16.56 9.25 8.52
C PRO A 62 15.24 8.47 8.39
N VAL A 63 15.02 7.89 7.21
CA VAL A 63 13.91 6.97 7.01
C VAL A 63 14.32 5.62 7.58
N ASP A 64 13.55 5.11 8.53
CA ASP A 64 13.66 3.72 8.97
C ASP A 64 12.77 2.85 8.06
N PRO A 65 13.35 2.06 7.13
CA PRO A 65 12.58 1.21 6.23
C PRO A 65 11.92 0.03 6.94
N PHE A 66 12.27 -0.21 8.21
CA PHE A 66 11.68 -1.25 9.06
C PHE A 66 10.75 -0.68 10.12
N HIS A 67 10.44 0.63 10.06
CA HIS A 67 9.48 1.24 10.97
C HIS A 67 8.09 0.67 10.71
N THR A 68 7.62 -0.17 11.62
CA THR A 68 6.22 -0.59 11.68
C THR A 68 5.41 0.59 12.19
N ALA A 69 4.90 1.43 11.27
CA ALA A 69 3.83 2.35 11.63
C ALA A 69 2.69 1.55 12.26
N ASN A 70 2.06 2.08 13.33
CA ASN A 70 0.86 1.47 13.89
C ASN A 70 -0.17 1.30 12.76
N ILE A 71 -0.49 0.06 12.45
CA ILE A 71 -1.28 -0.35 11.27
C ILE A 71 -2.73 0.18 11.40
N ASP A 72 -3.12 0.59 12.60
CA ASP A 72 -4.45 1.10 12.94
C ASP A 72 -4.85 2.37 12.16
N ASP A 73 -3.91 3.21 11.75
CA ASP A 73 -4.22 4.47 11.04
C ASP A 73 -4.29 4.35 9.51
N VAL A 74 -4.00 3.16 8.93
CA VAL A 74 -3.95 2.96 7.46
C VAL A 74 -4.93 1.87 6.98
N GLN A 75 -5.74 1.29 7.86
CA GLN A 75 -6.82 0.40 7.42
C GLN A 75 -7.91 1.22 6.70
N GLY A 76 -7.79 1.30 5.38
CA GLY A 76 -8.87 1.81 4.55
C GLY A 76 -10.15 1.03 4.81
N GLU A 77 -11.30 1.70 4.79
CA GLU A 77 -12.58 1.01 4.98
C GLU A 77 -12.80 -0.01 3.85
N VAL A 78 -13.10 -1.26 4.22
CA VAL A 78 -13.45 -2.31 3.27
C VAL A 78 -14.86 -2.03 2.74
N THR A 79 -14.94 -1.35 1.59
CA THR A 79 -16.20 -0.98 0.93
C THR A 79 -16.64 -1.97 -0.15
N ASP A 80 -15.71 -2.76 -0.68
CA ASP A 80 -16.01 -3.78 -1.70
C ASP A 80 -16.76 -4.98 -1.08
N LYS A 81 -17.89 -5.34 -1.67
CA LYS A 81 -18.76 -6.42 -1.16
C LYS A 81 -18.07 -7.79 -1.16
N ILE A 82 -17.19 -8.06 -2.13
CA ILE A 82 -16.47 -9.32 -2.21
C ILE A 82 -15.40 -9.39 -1.12
N LEU A 83 -14.71 -8.28 -0.84
CA LEU A 83 -13.77 -8.23 0.27
C LEU A 83 -14.47 -8.35 1.64
N ARG A 84 -15.71 -7.87 1.77
CA ARG A 84 -16.53 -8.10 2.98
C ARG A 84 -16.86 -9.56 3.21
N LEU A 85 -17.06 -10.37 2.16
CA LEU A 85 -17.25 -11.82 2.32
C LEU A 85 -16.03 -12.47 2.98
N LEU A 86 -14.81 -12.01 2.67
CA LEU A 86 -13.59 -12.53 3.31
C LEU A 86 -13.53 -12.17 4.80
N LEU A 87 -13.98 -10.97 5.19
CA LEU A 87 -14.14 -10.60 6.59
C LEU A 87 -15.17 -11.49 7.29
N GLU A 88 -16.30 -11.78 6.64
CA GLU A 88 -17.36 -12.65 7.18
C GLU A 88 -16.90 -14.10 7.36
N ILE A 89 -16.01 -14.61 6.49
CA ILE A 89 -15.35 -15.92 6.60
C ILE A 89 -14.36 -15.97 7.78
N GLY A 90 -13.94 -14.81 8.31
CA GLY A 90 -13.04 -14.70 9.46
C GLY A 90 -11.62 -14.29 9.14
N PHE A 91 -11.31 -13.84 7.91
CA PHE A 91 -10.00 -13.29 7.60
C PHE A 91 -9.83 -11.86 8.11
N GLU A 92 -8.60 -11.49 8.45
CA GLU A 92 -8.18 -10.09 8.46
C GLU A 92 -7.95 -9.64 7.01
N VAL A 93 -8.59 -8.55 6.59
CA VAL A 93 -8.51 -8.02 5.22
C VAL A 93 -7.99 -6.59 5.24
N VAL A 94 -6.81 -6.39 4.64
CA VAL A 94 -6.16 -5.08 4.53
C VAL A 94 -6.26 -4.60 3.08
N PRO A 95 -7.13 -3.61 2.76
CA PRO A 95 -7.28 -3.11 1.41
C PRO A 95 -6.07 -2.30 0.95
N THR A 96 -5.80 -2.31 -0.36
CA THR A 96 -4.65 -1.63 -0.97
C THR A 96 -5.06 -0.72 -2.13
N ALA A 97 -4.57 0.52 -2.13
CA ALA A 97 -4.93 1.52 -3.15
C ALA A 97 -4.06 1.46 -4.43
N GLN A 98 -2.77 1.14 -4.31
CA GLN A 98 -1.81 1.18 -5.43
C GLN A 98 -1.02 -0.13 -5.56
N ALA A 99 -1.73 -1.23 -5.71
CA ALA A 99 -1.14 -2.57 -5.86
C ALA A 99 -1.78 -3.35 -7.02
N PRO A 100 -1.10 -4.37 -7.56
CA PRO A 100 -1.70 -5.29 -8.52
C PRO A 100 -2.74 -6.23 -7.89
N PHE A 101 -3.09 -6.06 -6.62
CA PHE A 101 -4.15 -6.74 -5.88
C PHE A 101 -5.02 -5.68 -5.18
N ASN A 102 -6.20 -6.08 -4.72
CA ASN A 102 -7.15 -5.17 -4.06
C ASN A 102 -7.00 -5.20 -2.54
N ALA A 103 -6.55 -6.31 -1.99
CA ALA A 103 -6.32 -6.48 -0.57
C ALA A 103 -5.26 -7.55 -0.29
N ILE A 104 -4.71 -7.49 0.92
CA ILE A 104 -3.98 -8.59 1.54
C ILE A 104 -4.95 -9.24 2.52
N THR A 105 -5.21 -10.52 2.32
CA THR A 105 -6.09 -11.33 3.16
C THR A 105 -5.22 -12.24 4.00
N ARG A 106 -5.42 -12.28 5.33
CA ARG A 106 -4.58 -13.06 6.22
C ARG A 106 -5.34 -13.74 7.35
N ASP A 107 -4.83 -14.89 7.72
CA ASP A 107 -5.17 -15.69 8.90
C ASP A 107 -3.83 -16.06 9.59
N ASP A 108 -3.86 -16.65 10.79
CA ASP A 108 -2.67 -16.87 11.64
C ASP A 108 -1.45 -17.44 10.88
N ASP A 109 -1.66 -18.39 9.96
CA ASP A 109 -0.60 -19.06 9.20
C ASP A 109 -0.66 -18.83 7.67
N LEU A 110 -1.61 -18.01 7.19
CA LEU A 110 -1.88 -17.84 5.76
C LEU A 110 -1.90 -16.37 5.37
N VAL A 111 -1.13 -16.02 4.34
CA VAL A 111 -1.21 -14.71 3.68
C VAL A 111 -1.53 -14.90 2.20
N VAL A 112 -2.55 -14.18 1.74
CA VAL A 112 -3.04 -14.24 0.36
C VAL A 112 -3.11 -12.84 -0.24
N LEU A 113 -2.45 -12.66 -1.38
CA LEU A 113 -2.65 -11.49 -2.23
C LEU A 113 -3.98 -11.66 -2.97
N THR A 114 -4.96 -10.80 -2.67
CA THR A 114 -6.33 -10.97 -3.15
C THR A 114 -6.71 -9.89 -4.15
N GLY A 115 -7.02 -10.31 -5.37
CA GLY A 115 -7.58 -9.46 -6.41
C GLY A 115 -9.09 -9.64 -6.50
N VAL A 116 -9.81 -8.56 -6.78
CA VAL A 116 -11.23 -8.58 -7.16
C VAL A 116 -11.33 -7.98 -8.57
N SER A 117 -12.03 -8.66 -9.47
CA SER A 117 -12.21 -8.17 -10.84
C SER A 117 -13.36 -8.84 -11.57
N LYS A 118 -13.82 -8.24 -12.66
CA LYS A 118 -14.62 -8.94 -13.67
C LYS A 118 -13.72 -9.72 -14.60
N PHE A 119 -14.24 -10.78 -15.22
CA PHE A 119 -13.50 -11.56 -16.21
C PHE A 119 -13.11 -10.68 -17.41
N SER A 120 -11.81 -10.49 -17.64
CA SER A 120 -11.29 -9.63 -18.70
C SER A 120 -9.82 -9.93 -19.02
N GLN A 121 -9.31 -9.41 -20.13
CA GLN A 121 -7.88 -9.49 -20.44
C GLN A 121 -6.98 -8.74 -19.43
N SER A 122 -7.48 -7.67 -18.80
CA SER A 122 -6.72 -6.97 -17.76
C SER A 122 -6.64 -7.79 -16.47
N MET A 123 -7.68 -8.58 -16.15
CA MET A 123 -7.65 -9.55 -15.06
C MET A 123 -6.53 -10.58 -15.26
N LEU A 124 -6.38 -11.12 -16.48
CA LEU A 124 -5.31 -12.10 -16.77
C LEU A 124 -3.91 -11.52 -16.51
N LYS A 125 -3.65 -10.29 -16.98
CA LYS A 125 -2.37 -9.61 -16.75
C LYS A 125 -2.12 -9.37 -15.26
N LYS A 126 -3.16 -8.95 -14.54
CA LYS A 126 -3.13 -8.74 -13.09
C LYS A 126 -2.79 -10.03 -12.34
N ALA A 127 -3.44 -11.15 -12.68
CA ALA A 127 -3.21 -12.45 -12.07
C ALA A 127 -1.76 -12.95 -12.27
N LYS A 128 -1.16 -12.71 -13.45
CA LYS A 128 0.27 -13.03 -13.70
C LYS A 128 1.21 -12.21 -12.85
N LEU A 129 0.96 -10.90 -12.71
CA LEU A 129 1.74 -10.04 -11.82
C LEU A 129 1.65 -10.51 -10.37
N MET A 130 0.44 -10.87 -9.93
CA MET A 130 0.21 -11.40 -8.59
C MET A 130 0.92 -12.74 -8.37
N SER A 131 0.97 -13.62 -9.37
CA SER A 131 1.69 -14.90 -9.34
C SER A 131 3.20 -14.70 -9.12
N SER A 132 3.81 -13.80 -9.90
CA SER A 132 5.23 -13.47 -9.72
C SER A 132 5.52 -12.89 -8.34
N LEU A 133 4.62 -12.06 -7.82
CA LEU A 133 4.81 -11.41 -6.53
C LEU A 133 4.61 -12.38 -5.36
N SER A 134 3.60 -13.25 -5.43
CA SER A 134 3.32 -14.24 -4.39
C SER A 134 4.45 -15.27 -4.27
N ALA A 135 5.04 -15.69 -5.40
CA ALA A 135 6.21 -16.57 -5.40
C ALA A 135 7.41 -15.95 -4.65
N VAL A 136 7.69 -14.67 -4.89
CA VAL A 136 8.81 -13.95 -4.23
C VAL A 136 8.52 -13.70 -2.76
N ALA A 137 7.30 -13.26 -2.44
CA ALA A 137 6.87 -12.96 -1.07
C ALA A 137 6.61 -14.23 -0.24
N LYS A 138 6.64 -15.42 -0.86
CA LYS A 138 6.26 -16.71 -0.26
C LYS A 138 4.84 -16.68 0.32
N THR A 139 3.93 -16.03 -0.40
CA THR A 139 2.50 -15.96 -0.06
C THR A 139 1.68 -16.73 -1.09
N LYS A 140 0.37 -16.85 -0.86
CA LYS A 140 -0.57 -17.31 -1.90
C LYS A 140 -1.11 -16.12 -2.70
N SER A 141 -1.71 -16.38 -3.85
CA SER A 141 -2.42 -15.37 -4.64
C SER A 141 -3.75 -15.94 -5.14
N ALA A 142 -4.80 -15.12 -5.07
CA ALA A 142 -6.12 -15.46 -5.56
C ALA A 142 -6.80 -14.25 -6.20
N VAL A 143 -7.49 -14.46 -7.32
CA VAL A 143 -8.37 -13.47 -7.93
C VAL A 143 -9.80 -13.96 -7.84
N ILE A 144 -10.63 -13.20 -7.13
CA ILE A 144 -12.07 -13.43 -7.04
C ILE A 144 -12.76 -12.72 -8.20
N VAL A 145 -13.49 -13.49 -8.98
CA VAL A 145 -14.17 -13.04 -10.19
C VAL A 145 -15.67 -12.92 -9.94
N ASP A 146 -16.21 -11.73 -10.21
CA ASP A 146 -17.67 -11.51 -10.21
C ASP A 146 -18.25 -11.95 -11.56
N GLY A 147 -18.50 -13.26 -11.70
CA GLY A 147 -18.99 -13.90 -12.92
C GLY A 147 -18.64 -15.37 -12.98
N VAL A 148 -18.96 -16.00 -14.11
CA VAL A 148 -18.66 -17.43 -14.37
C VAL A 148 -17.43 -17.54 -15.25
N THR A 149 -16.51 -18.44 -14.91
CA THR A 149 -15.24 -18.68 -15.61
C THR A 149 -14.91 -20.18 -15.61
N LYS A 150 -14.25 -20.65 -16.67
CA LYS A 150 -13.67 -22.01 -16.72
C LYS A 150 -12.19 -22.02 -16.32
N LEU A 151 -11.60 -20.85 -16.10
CA LEU A 151 -10.23 -20.74 -15.64
C LEU A 151 -10.21 -21.01 -14.14
N GLU A 152 -9.46 -22.03 -13.74
CA GLU A 152 -9.21 -22.37 -12.34
C GLU A 152 -7.95 -21.69 -11.81
N CYS A 153 -6.95 -21.51 -12.67
CA CYS A 153 -5.65 -20.96 -12.29
C CYS A 153 -5.00 -20.17 -13.42
N ILE A 154 -4.20 -19.17 -13.05
CA ILE A 154 -3.30 -18.45 -13.95
C ILE A 154 -1.92 -18.45 -13.29
N GLU A 155 -1.01 -19.28 -13.80
CA GLU A 155 0.29 -19.56 -13.19
C GLU A 155 0.10 -20.06 -11.75
N GLU A 156 0.53 -19.32 -10.73
CA GLU A 156 0.30 -19.68 -9.32
C GLU A 156 -0.88 -18.94 -8.69
N THR A 157 -1.61 -18.12 -9.46
CA THR A 157 -2.76 -17.37 -8.95
C THR A 157 -4.07 -18.14 -9.17
N ALA A 158 -4.71 -18.55 -8.08
CA ALA A 158 -6.01 -19.20 -8.11
C ALA A 158 -7.09 -18.24 -8.62
N ILE A 159 -8.01 -18.74 -9.44
CA ILE A 159 -9.19 -18.01 -9.91
C ILE A 159 -10.41 -18.60 -9.21
N ILE A 160 -11.09 -17.76 -8.43
CA ILE A 160 -12.23 -18.17 -7.61
C ILE A 160 -13.44 -17.39 -8.07
N GLU A 161 -14.53 -18.06 -8.41
CA GLU A 161 -15.79 -17.37 -8.65
C GLU A 161 -16.35 -16.84 -7.33
N ARG A 162 -16.99 -15.68 -7.37
CA ARG A 162 -17.69 -15.13 -6.21
C ARG A 162 -18.64 -16.14 -5.56
N ARG A 163 -19.32 -16.99 -6.36
CA ARG A 163 -20.27 -18.00 -5.85
C ARG A 163 -19.59 -19.11 -5.05
N GLU A 164 -18.36 -19.48 -5.42
CA GLU A 164 -17.57 -20.46 -4.66
C GLU A 164 -17.17 -19.87 -3.31
N LEU A 165 -16.85 -18.57 -3.28
CA LEU A 165 -16.57 -17.85 -2.04
C LEU A 165 -17.80 -17.76 -1.12
N GLU A 166 -18.99 -17.53 -1.68
CA GLU A 166 -20.25 -17.46 -0.91
C GLU A 166 -20.64 -18.79 -0.25
N THR A 167 -20.05 -19.91 -0.66
CA THR A 167 -20.28 -21.23 -0.03
C THR A 167 -19.33 -21.54 1.11
N ILE A 168 -18.32 -20.71 1.34
CA ILE A 168 -17.30 -20.90 2.38
C ILE A 168 -17.70 -20.14 3.63
N ASP A 169 -17.59 -20.78 4.80
CA ASP A 169 -17.84 -20.15 6.10
C ASP A 169 -16.59 -20.10 7.02
N GLN A 170 -15.48 -20.71 6.59
CA GLN A 170 -14.23 -20.81 7.37
C GLN A 170 -12.98 -20.58 6.52
N THR A 171 -11.97 -19.94 7.11
CA THR A 171 -10.69 -19.63 6.46
C THR A 171 -9.97 -20.86 5.88
N ARG A 172 -10.06 -22.01 6.56
CA ARG A 172 -9.46 -23.28 6.13
C ARG A 172 -10.07 -23.84 4.84
N GLU A 173 -11.37 -23.64 4.63
CA GLU A 173 -12.04 -24.07 3.41
C GLU A 173 -11.60 -23.21 2.23
N PHE A 174 -11.43 -21.90 2.46
CA PHE A 174 -10.85 -21.00 1.46
C PHE A 174 -9.42 -21.39 1.10
N GLU A 175 -8.57 -21.70 2.10
CA GLU A 175 -7.21 -22.19 1.82
C GLU A 175 -7.22 -23.46 0.98
N SER A 176 -8.10 -24.40 1.32
CA SER A 176 -8.26 -25.66 0.59
C SER A 176 -8.68 -25.42 -0.86
N LEU A 177 -9.62 -24.51 -1.09
CA LEU A 177 -10.06 -24.10 -2.42
C LEU A 177 -8.91 -23.48 -3.23
N VAL A 178 -8.15 -22.55 -2.66
CA VAL A 178 -6.99 -21.93 -3.32
C VAL A 178 -5.98 -23.01 -3.73
N ARG A 179 -5.68 -23.97 -2.84
CA ARG A 179 -4.77 -25.08 -3.13
C ARG A 179 -5.32 -26.01 -4.22
N GLU A 180 -6.61 -26.32 -4.20
CA GLU A 180 -7.24 -27.16 -5.22
C GLU A 180 -7.13 -26.52 -6.61
N LYS A 181 -7.45 -25.22 -6.70
CA LYS A 181 -7.36 -24.43 -7.93
C LYS A 181 -5.94 -24.40 -8.49
N GLN A 182 -4.93 -24.21 -7.63
CA GLN A 182 -3.51 -24.15 -8.02
C GLN A 182 -2.94 -25.49 -8.51
N ASN A 183 -3.55 -26.62 -8.13
CA ASN A 183 -3.07 -27.96 -8.47
C ASN A 183 -3.74 -28.57 -9.72
N LYS A 184 -4.67 -27.85 -10.36
CA LYS A 184 -5.36 -28.26 -11.60
C LYS A 184 -4.79 -27.52 -12.82
#